data_AF-A0A7S3NA18-F1
#
_entry.id   AF-A0A7S3NA18-F1
#
_cell.length_a   1.000
_cell.length_b   1.000
_cell.length_c   1.000
_cell.angle_alpha   90.00
_cell.angle_beta   90.00
_cell.angle_gamma   90.00
#
_symmetry.space_group_name_H-M   'P 1'
#
loop_
_entity.id
_entity.type
_entity.pdbx_description
1 polymer ?
#
loop_
_entity_poly.entity_id
_entity_poly.type
_entity_poly.pdbx_seq_one_letter_code
_entity_poly.pdbx_strand_id
1 'polypeptide(L)'
;KMLVQLLLPFLLLHLCLCDDLDYKLLPYHSLTNFFHNLSDHFPNLIKVESVHSKYSVPFQSGRCGNSNCTIYLATITDFAHSKKPKPKVYLSGNLHGDERLGPNVMAYLAEYLLENANRDENVARL
;
A
#
# COMPACT_ATOMS: atom_id res chain seq x y z
N LYS A 1 -39.89 -3.95 29.57
CA LYS A 1 -40.24 -3.60 28.16
C LYS A 1 -39.68 -2.23 27.71
N MET A 2 -39.37 -1.29 28.61
CA MET A 2 -38.86 0.05 28.25
C MET A 2 -37.33 0.13 28.03
N LEU A 3 -36.54 -0.84 28.52
CA LEU A 3 -35.08 -0.82 28.42
C LEU A 3 -34.54 -1.17 27.02
N VAL A 4 -35.29 -1.95 26.24
CA VAL A 4 -34.86 -2.44 24.91
C VAL A 4 -34.98 -1.35 23.82
N GLN A 5 -35.92 -0.41 23.97
CA GLN A 5 -36.13 0.67 23.01
C GLN A 5 -35.08 1.80 23.12
N LEU A 6 -34.38 1.91 24.26
CA LEU A 6 -33.36 2.97 24.44
C LEU A 6 -31.98 2.58 23.87
N LEU A 7 -31.70 1.28 23.72
CA LEU A 7 -30.42 0.76 23.19
C LEU A 7 -30.43 0.59 21.67
N LEU A 8 -31.61 0.47 21.05
CA LEU A 8 -31.78 0.32 19.61
C LEU A 8 -31.14 1.46 18.77
N PRO A 9 -31.28 2.76 19.13
CA PRO A 9 -30.66 3.83 18.35
C PRO A 9 -29.13 3.87 18.50
N PHE A 10 -28.57 3.41 19.62
CA PHE A 10 -27.11 3.30 19.81
C PHE A 10 -26.52 2.14 19.02
N LEU A 11 -27.25 1.03 18.89
CA LEU A 11 -26.85 -0.13 18.09
C LEU A 11 -26.92 0.17 16.59
N LEU A 12 -27.93 0.93 16.13
CA LEU A 12 -28.06 1.40 14.75
C LEU A 12 -26.98 2.42 14.36
N LEU A 13 -26.54 3.28 15.30
CA LEU A 13 -25.46 4.24 15.03
C LEU A 13 -24.09 3.56 14.82
N HIS A 14 -23.84 2.41 15.47
CA HIS A 14 -22.62 1.62 15.24
C HIS A 14 -22.67 0.81 13.93
N LEU A 15 -23.85 0.42 13.45
CA LEU A 15 -24.01 -0.34 12.20
C LEU A 15 -23.87 0.53 10.93
N CYS A 16 -23.91 1.86 11.04
CA CYS A 16 -23.81 2.79 9.91
C CYS A 16 -22.40 3.32 9.62
N LEU A 17 -21.40 3.04 10.46
CA LEU A 17 -20.00 3.28 10.13
C LEU A 17 -19.48 2.11 9.29
N CYS A 18 -20.06 1.93 8.09
CA CYS A 18 -19.32 1.25 7.04
C CYS A 18 -18.38 2.30 6.49
N ASP A 19 -17.09 2.21 6.81
CA ASP A 19 -16.09 2.97 6.07
C ASP A 19 -16.27 2.61 4.60
N ASP A 20 -16.79 3.54 3.80
CA ASP A 20 -16.95 3.39 2.37
C ASP A 20 -15.53 3.45 1.78
N LEU A 21 -14.89 2.28 1.68
CA LEU A 21 -13.55 2.15 1.14
C LEU A 21 -13.60 2.49 -0.36
N ASP A 22 -13.31 3.74 -0.69
CA ASP A 22 -13.29 4.27 -2.06
C ASP A 22 -12.04 3.80 -2.82
N TYR A 23 -12.02 2.51 -3.16
CA TYR A 23 -10.98 1.91 -3.98
C TYR A 23 -11.14 2.32 -5.45
N LYS A 24 -10.08 2.91 -6.01
CA LYS A 24 -10.04 3.40 -7.40
C LYS A 24 -9.01 2.64 -8.20
N LEU A 25 -9.30 2.46 -9.49
CA LEU A 25 -8.30 1.98 -10.44
C LEU A 25 -7.34 3.13 -10.77
N LEU A 26 -6.11 3.03 -10.27
CA LEU A 26 -5.10 4.05 -10.38
C LEU A 26 -4.27 3.85 -11.67
N PRO A 27 -4.12 4.88 -12.52
CA PRO A 27 -3.17 4.86 -13.63
C PRO A 27 -1.73 4.96 -13.13
N TYR A 28 -0.76 4.71 -14.02
CA TYR A 28 0.67 4.70 -13.68
C TYR A 28 1.12 5.89 -12.81
N HIS A 29 0.87 7.13 -13.22
CA HIS A 29 1.30 8.31 -12.46
C HIS A 29 0.61 8.43 -11.09
N SER A 30 -0.65 8.02 -10.98
CA SER A 30 -1.36 8.00 -9.70
C SER A 30 -0.81 6.93 -8.78
N LEU A 31 -0.48 5.73 -9.30
CA LEU A 31 0.18 4.67 -8.53
C LEU A 31 1.55 5.12 -8.01
N THR A 32 2.37 5.74 -8.88
CA THR A 32 3.70 6.23 -8.44
C THR A 32 3.56 7.29 -7.36
N ASN A 33 2.63 8.24 -7.52
CA ASN A 33 2.38 9.28 -6.53
C ASN A 33 1.84 8.69 -5.23
N PHE A 34 0.97 7.68 -5.30
CA PHE A 34 0.44 6.99 -4.13
C PHE A 34 1.56 6.38 -3.28
N PHE A 35 2.49 5.63 -3.89
CA PHE A 35 3.63 5.07 -3.16
C PHE A 35 4.59 6.13 -2.61
N HIS A 36 4.87 7.20 -3.37
CA HIS A 36 5.68 8.31 -2.86
C HIS A 36 5.01 8.99 -1.67
N ASN A 37 3.70 9.21 -1.72
CA ASN A 37 2.93 9.76 -0.61
C ASN A 37 2.97 8.86 0.63
N LEU A 38 2.88 7.53 0.46
CA LEU A 38 3.10 6.59 1.57
C LEU A 38 4.52 6.69 2.13
N SER A 39 5.53 6.84 1.27
CA SER A 39 6.93 7.02 1.68
C SER A 39 7.13 8.29 2.51
N ASP A 40 6.42 9.36 2.18
CA ASP A 40 6.48 10.63 2.90
C ASP A 40 5.77 10.54 4.26
N HIS A 41 4.63 9.84 4.33
CA HIS A 41 3.86 9.66 5.58
C HIS A 41 4.48 8.65 6.54
N PHE A 42 5.15 7.62 6.03
CA PHE A 42 5.71 6.52 6.82
C PHE A 42 7.22 6.34 6.59
N PRO A 43 8.05 7.37 6.81
CA PRO A 43 9.46 7.40 6.38
C PRO A 43 10.36 6.34 7.05
N ASN A 44 9.92 5.81 8.20
CA ASN A 44 10.65 4.77 8.95
C ASN A 44 10.24 3.35 8.55
N LEU A 45 9.17 3.19 7.77
CA LEU A 45 8.58 1.89 7.45
C LEU A 45 8.61 1.55 5.96
N ILE A 46 8.67 2.53 5.08
CA ILE A 46 8.71 2.31 3.62
C ILE A 46 9.78 3.16 2.96
N LYS A 47 10.45 2.58 1.96
CA LYS A 47 11.30 3.30 1.00
C LYS A 47 10.91 2.94 -0.41
N VAL A 48 10.75 3.97 -1.25
CA VAL A 48 10.42 3.82 -2.68
C VAL A 48 11.64 4.22 -3.50
N GLU A 49 12.19 3.28 -4.26
CA GLU A 49 13.41 3.49 -5.03
C GLU A 49 13.22 3.05 -6.48
N SER A 50 13.86 3.75 -7.42
CA SER A 50 13.91 3.32 -8.82
C SER A 50 14.85 2.12 -8.96
N VAL A 51 14.38 1.04 -9.60
CA VAL A 51 15.23 -0.12 -9.88
C VAL A 51 16.33 0.20 -10.90
N HIS A 52 16.08 1.19 -11.77
CA HIS A 52 17.05 1.60 -12.79
C HIS A 52 18.30 2.20 -12.16
N SER A 53 18.14 3.05 -11.14
CA SER A 53 19.27 3.61 -10.41
C SER A 53 19.83 2.64 -9.36
N LYS A 54 18.97 1.88 -8.67
CA LYS A 54 19.40 1.00 -7.57
C LYS A 54 20.14 -0.26 -8.04
N TYR A 55 19.72 -0.82 -9.18
CA TYR A 55 20.23 -2.09 -9.69
C TYR A 55 20.78 -1.99 -11.11
N SER A 56 20.96 -0.78 -11.65
CA SER A 56 21.48 -0.53 -13.00
C SER A 56 20.67 -1.24 -14.10
N VAL A 57 19.35 -1.39 -13.90
CA VAL A 57 18.45 -2.02 -14.87
C VAL A 57 18.10 -0.99 -15.96
N PRO A 58 18.24 -1.30 -17.26
CA PRO A 58 17.87 -0.37 -18.32
C PRO A 58 16.35 -0.13 -18.35
N PHE A 59 15.93 1.00 -18.90
CA PHE A 59 14.52 1.25 -19.18
C PHE A 59 14.01 0.27 -20.24
N GLN A 60 12.80 -0.27 -20.03
CA GLN A 60 12.16 -1.14 -21.01
C GLN A 60 11.50 -0.33 -22.14
N SER A 61 11.15 -1.01 -23.22
CA SER A 61 10.34 -0.43 -24.29
C SER A 61 8.96 -0.03 -23.76
N GLY A 62 8.54 1.20 -24.04
CA GLY A 62 7.26 1.74 -23.57
C GLY A 62 7.38 3.18 -23.10
N ARG A 63 6.26 3.87 -23.03
CA ARG A 63 6.18 5.27 -22.62
C ARG A 63 5.07 5.43 -21.59
N CYS A 64 5.39 6.16 -20.53
CA CYS A 64 4.46 6.53 -19.48
C CYS A 64 4.24 8.04 -19.62
N GLY A 65 3.22 8.39 -20.42
CA GLY A 65 3.05 9.76 -20.91
C GLY A 65 4.23 10.19 -21.79
N ASN A 66 4.90 11.28 -21.39
CA ASN A 66 6.02 11.87 -22.12
C ASN A 66 7.40 11.41 -21.65
N SER A 67 7.49 10.40 -20.78
CA SER A 67 8.75 9.85 -20.27
C SER A 67 8.84 8.35 -20.43
N ASN A 68 10.03 7.80 -20.18
CA ASN A 68 10.18 6.37 -20.00
C ASN A 68 9.45 5.93 -18.73
N CYS A 69 8.97 4.69 -18.71
CA CYS A 69 8.34 4.11 -17.54
C CYS A 69 9.42 3.70 -16.53
N THR A 70 9.46 4.37 -15.38
CA THR A 70 10.28 3.97 -14.24
C THR A 70 9.62 2.81 -13.51
N ILE A 71 10.39 1.75 -13.25
CA ILE A 71 9.97 0.66 -12.36
C ILE A 71 10.45 0.99 -10.95
N TYR A 72 9.51 0.99 -10.00
CA TYR A 72 9.77 1.30 -8.60
C TYR A 72 9.73 0.03 -7.75
N LEU A 73 10.59 0.00 -6.72
CA LEU A 73 10.56 -0.98 -5.64
C LEU A 73 10.15 -0.25 -4.36
N ALA A 74 9.00 -0.62 -3.80
CA ALA A 74 8.59 -0.22 -2.47
C ALA A 74 9.05 -1.29 -1.47
N THR A 75 10.03 -0.97 -0.63
CA THR A 75 10.49 -1.86 0.45
C THR A 75 9.83 -1.45 1.75
N ILE A 76 9.01 -2.33 2.32
CA ILE A 76 8.36 -2.13 3.62
C ILE A 76 9.09 -2.97 4.67
N THR A 77 9.62 -2.31 5.70
CA THR A 77 10.20 -2.94 6.90
C THR A 77 10.46 -1.87 7.96
N ASP A 78 10.56 -2.27 9.23
CA ASP A 78 11.13 -1.38 10.25
C ASP A 78 12.63 -1.13 9.98
N PHE A 79 12.92 0.04 9.39
CA PHE A 79 14.27 0.50 9.10
C PHE A 79 15.00 1.03 10.34
N ALA A 80 14.28 1.37 11.42
CA ALA A 80 14.87 1.89 12.65
C ALA A 80 15.46 0.75 13.51
N HIS A 81 14.85 -0.43 13.51
CA HIS A 81 15.28 -1.58 14.33
C HIS A 81 15.86 -2.75 13.50
N SER A 82 16.67 -2.45 12.47
CA SER A 82 17.15 -3.41 11.46
C SER A 82 18.23 -4.41 11.93
N LYS A 83 18.37 -4.69 13.24
CA LYS A 83 19.55 -5.41 13.78
C LYS A 83 19.54 -6.93 13.59
N LYS A 84 18.40 -7.53 13.20
CA LYS A 84 18.28 -8.99 13.01
C LYS A 84 18.04 -9.32 11.54
N PRO A 85 18.59 -10.44 11.03
CA PRO A 85 18.25 -10.93 9.70
C PRO A 85 16.74 -11.25 9.65
N LYS A 86 16.05 -10.71 8.64
CA LYS A 86 14.63 -10.93 8.39
C LYS A 86 14.46 -11.69 7.08
N PRO A 87 13.51 -12.65 6.98
CA PRO A 87 13.08 -13.19 5.70
C PRO A 87 12.65 -12.07 4.75
N LYS A 88 12.92 -12.23 3.46
CA LYS A 88 12.52 -11.26 2.44
C LYS A 88 11.45 -11.89 1.55
N VAL A 89 10.31 -11.23 1.44
CA VAL A 89 9.23 -11.60 0.54
C VAL A 89 9.14 -10.54 -0.55
N TYR A 90 9.02 -10.99 -1.81
CA TYR A 90 8.81 -10.11 -2.95
C TYR A 90 7.42 -10.37 -3.53
N LEU A 91 6.64 -9.31 -3.68
CA LEU A 91 5.30 -9.35 -4.27
C LEU A 91 5.27 -8.44 -5.50
N SER A 92 4.65 -8.92 -6.59
CA SER A 92 4.44 -8.17 -7.82
C SER A 92 3.02 -8.39 -8.30
N GLY A 93 2.34 -7.30 -8.66
CA GLY A 93 0.95 -7.33 -9.10
C GLY A 93 0.74 -7.02 -10.59
N ASN A 94 1.78 -6.72 -11.36
CA ASN A 94 1.62 -6.22 -12.73
C ASN A 94 2.66 -6.86 -13.67
N LEU A 95 2.60 -8.18 -13.81
CA LEU A 95 3.54 -8.92 -14.67
C LEU A 95 3.18 -8.75 -16.15
N HIS A 96 1.88 -8.84 -16.47
CA HIS A 96 1.35 -8.47 -17.79
C HIS A 96 0.65 -7.11 -17.71
N GLY A 97 0.85 -6.26 -18.73
CA GLY A 97 0.38 -4.87 -18.69
C GLY A 97 -1.14 -4.68 -18.79
N ASP A 98 -1.85 -5.72 -19.20
CA ASP A 98 -3.32 -5.79 -19.27
C ASP A 98 -3.96 -6.33 -17.96
N GLU A 99 -3.15 -6.83 -17.02
CA GLU A 99 -3.59 -7.26 -15.68
C GLU A 99 -3.72 -6.08 -14.72
N ARG A 100 -4.64 -5.16 -15.03
CA ARG A 100 -4.72 -3.84 -14.38
C ARG A 100 -5.08 -3.86 -12.89
N LEU A 101 -5.67 -4.94 -12.39
CA LEU A 101 -6.12 -5.01 -10.99
C LEU A 101 -4.96 -5.21 -10.01
N GLY A 102 -3.97 -6.04 -10.36
CA GLY A 102 -2.94 -6.42 -9.41
C GLY A 102 -2.04 -5.29 -8.90
N PRO A 103 -1.59 -4.27 -9.69
CA PRO A 103 -0.84 -3.16 -9.11
C PRO A 103 -1.65 -2.33 -8.12
N ASN A 104 -2.98 -2.26 -8.27
CA ASN A 104 -3.86 -1.57 -7.32
C ASN A 104 -3.98 -2.35 -6.01
N VAL A 105 -4.14 -3.68 -6.09
CA VAL A 105 -4.14 -4.54 -4.91
C VAL A 105 -2.82 -4.39 -4.13
N MET A 106 -1.68 -4.30 -4.82
CA MET A 106 -0.39 -4.07 -4.15
C MET A 106 -0.28 -2.70 -3.49
N ALA A 107 -0.84 -1.64 -4.11
CA ALA A 107 -0.88 -0.32 -3.52
C ALA A 107 -1.71 -0.29 -2.22
N TYR A 108 -2.93 -0.82 -2.27
CA TYR A 108 -3.81 -0.85 -1.10
C TYR A 108 -3.33 -1.83 -0.01
N LEU A 109 -2.67 -2.93 -0.39
CA LEU A 109 -1.99 -3.79 0.58
C LEU A 109 -0.86 -3.04 1.29
N ALA A 110 -0.06 -2.26 0.57
CA ALA A 110 1.01 -1.46 1.17
C ALA A 110 0.45 -0.42 2.16
N GLU A 111 -0.61 0.30 1.78
CA GLU A 111 -1.32 1.22 2.66
C GLU A 111 -1.83 0.51 3.91
N TYR A 112 -2.56 -0.59 3.75
CA TYR A 112 -3.08 -1.38 4.85
C TYR A 112 -1.97 -1.82 5.83
N LEU A 113 -0.85 -2.34 5.31
CA LEU A 113 0.27 -2.77 6.14
C LEU A 113 0.88 -1.60 6.93
N LEU A 114 1.01 -0.42 6.31
CA LEU A 114 1.59 0.76 6.95
C LEU A 114 0.67 1.37 8.00
N GLU A 115 -0.62 1.52 7.71
CA GLU A 115 -1.60 2.08 8.63
C GLU A 115 -1.85 1.19 9.86
N ASN A 116 -1.70 -0.12 9.69
CA ASN A 116 -1.94 -1.10 10.74
C ASN A 116 -0.66 -1.60 11.43
N ALA A 117 0.53 -1.13 11.03
CA ALA A 117 1.80 -1.53 11.63
C ALA A 117 1.88 -1.32 13.16
N ASN A 118 1.10 -0.37 13.71
CA ASN A 118 1.01 -0.10 15.15
C ASN A 118 -0.34 -0.46 15.76
N ARG A 119 -1.28 -1.00 14.99
CA ARG A 119 -2.68 -1.26 15.41
C ARG A 119 -3.03 -2.74 15.41
N ASP A 120 -2.40 -3.53 14.54
CA ASP A 120 -2.62 -4.97 14.40
C ASP A 120 -1.33 -5.72 14.72
N GLU A 121 -1.38 -6.63 15.71
CA GLU A 121 -0.22 -7.41 16.14
C GLU A 121 0.32 -8.33 15.02
N ASN A 122 -0.55 -8.88 14.17
CA ASN A 122 -0.12 -9.75 13.08
C ASN A 122 0.65 -8.96 12.02
N VAL A 123 0.21 -7.72 11.73
CA VAL A 123 0.91 -6.81 10.80
C VAL A 123 2.23 -6.33 11.41
N ALA A 124 2.22 -5.94 12.69
CA ALA A 124 3.41 -5.49 13.40
C ALA A 124 4.54 -6.54 13.49
N ARG A 125 4.19 -7.83 13.35
CA ARG A 125 5.12 -8.96 13.43
C ARG A 125 5.74 -9.37 12.09
N LEU A 126 5.34 -8.75 10.97
CA LEU A 126 5.93 -8.95 9.64
C LEU A 126 7.33 -8.33 9.53
#